data_AF-G7VGQ8-F1
#
_entry.id   AF-G7VGQ8-F1
#
_cell.length_a   1.000
_cell.length_b   1.000
_cell.length_c   1.000
_cell.angle_alpha   90.00
_cell.angle_beta   90.00
_cell.angle_gamma   90.00
#
_symmetry.space_group_name_H-M   'P 1'
#
loop_
_entity.id
_entity.type
_entity.pdbx_description
1 polymer ?
#
loop_
_entity_poly.entity_id
_entity_poly.type
_entity_poly.pdbx_seq_one_letter_code
_entity_poly.pdbx_strand_id
1 'polypeptide(L)' 'MINVGDDELVLRIFKILEGEVRFPRGRLYVEGGSIVAEAADAASLRSLLHTVMRALYVVEHIGEWKSL' A
#
# COMPACT_ATOMS: atom_id res chain seq x y z
N MET A 1 -2.58 9.21 3.55
CA MET A 1 -1.97 9.22 2.21
C MET A 1 -0.49 8.95 2.38
N ILE A 2 0.07 8.05 1.58
CA ILE A 2 1.52 7.77 1.53
C ILE A 2 1.99 8.16 0.13
N ASN A 3 2.91 9.11 0.04
CA ASN A 3 3.49 9.52 -1.23
C ASN A 3 4.60 8.52 -1.60
N VAL A 4 4.49 7.94 -2.80
CA VAL A 4 5.48 6.98 -3.33
C VAL A 4 6.11 7.45 -4.65
N GLY A 5 5.82 8.69 -5.08
CA GLY A 5 6.30 9.23 -6.35
C GLY A 5 5.88 8.39 -7.56
N ASP A 6 6.76 8.32 -8.56
CA ASP A 6 6.58 7.52 -9.78
C ASP A 6 7.26 6.14 -9.69
N ASP A 7 7.42 5.57 -8.49
CA ASP A 7 7.97 4.23 -8.33
C ASP A 7 7.02 3.17 -8.91
N GLU A 8 7.29 2.77 -10.15
CA GLU A 8 6.46 1.83 -10.91
C GLU A 8 6.31 0.46 -10.22
N LEU A 9 7.34 0.00 -9.49
CA LEU A 9 7.28 -1.29 -8.79
C LEU A 9 6.31 -1.21 -7.61
N VAL A 10 6.42 -0.14 -6.82
CA VAL A 10 5.52 0.11 -5.68
C VAL A 10 4.08 0.27 -6.16
N LEU A 11 3.85 1.09 -7.18
CA LEU A 11 2.50 1.31 -7.73
C LEU A 11 1.90 0.02 -8.30
N ARG A 12 2.70 -0.82 -8.97
CA ARG A 12 2.24 -2.10 -9.52
C ARG A 12 1.86 -3.10 -8.43
N ILE A 13 2.67 -3.20 -7.38
CA ILE A 13 2.37 -4.07 -6.24
C ILE A 13 1.12 -3.60 -5.51
N PHE A 14 0.93 -2.28 -5.38
CA PHE A 14 -0.29 -1.74 -4.77
C PHE A 14 -1.55 -2.00 -5.58
N LYS A 15 -1.49 -1.97 -6.91
CA LYS A 15 -2.62 -2.39 -7.75
C LYS A 15 -2.98 -3.87 -7.58
N ILE A 16 -1.99 -4.73 -7.31
CA ILE A 16 -2.26 -6.15 -6.97
C ILE A 16 -2.95 -6.24 -5.60
N LEU A 17 -2.43 -5.53 -4.60
CA LEU A 17 -3.03 -5.50 -3.26
C LEU A 17 -4.44 -4.90 -3.25
N GLU A 18 -4.73 -3.92 -4.10
CA GLU A 18 -6.08 -3.37 -4.27
C GLU A 18 -7.11 -4.45 -4.67
N GLY A 19 -6.71 -5.41 -5.51
CA GLY A 19 -7.58 -6.53 -5.91
C GLY A 19 -7.73 -7.62 -4.85
N GLU A 20 -6.67 -7.90 -4.10
CA GLU A 20 -6.60 -9.01 -3.14
C GLU A 20 -7.10 -8.63 -1.74
N VAL A 21 -6.87 -7.38 -1.32
CA VAL A 21 -7.11 -6.94 0.05
C VAL A 21 -8.49 -6.30 0.14
N ARG A 22 -9.49 -7.10 0.50
CA ARG A 22 -10.82 -6.58 0.84
C ARG A 22 -10.88 -6.13 2.30
N PHE A 23 -10.97 -4.82 2.51
CA PHE A 23 -11.32 -4.24 3.81
C PHE A 23 -12.81 -3.87 3.83
N PRO A 24 -13.68 -4.61 4.55
CA PRO A 24 -15.12 -4.35 4.52
C PRO A 24 -15.53 -2.93 4.98
N ARG A 25 -14.65 -2.28 5.75
CA ARG A 25 -14.88 -0.95 6.35
C ARG A 25 -13.87 0.10 5.86
N GLY A 26 -13.20 -0.16 4.75
CA GLY A 26 -12.22 0.75 4.19
C GLY A 26 -11.85 0.42 2.76
N ARG A 27 -10.99 1.23 2.17
CA ARG A 27 -10.48 0.98 0.81
C ARG A 27 -9.06 1.50 0.67
N LEU A 28 -8.34 0.85 -0.22
CA LEU A 28 -7.02 1.24 -0.71
C LEU A 28 -7.13 1.51 -2.20
N TYR A 29 -6.53 2.60 -2.65
CA TYR A 29 -6.45 2.93 -4.08
C TYR A 29 -5.23 3.82 -4.33
N VAL A 30 -4.87 3.94 -5.61
CA VAL A 30 -3.78 4.81 -6.06
C VAL A 30 -4.37 6.07 -6.69
N GLU A 31 -3.91 7.24 -6.25
CA GLU A 31 -4.29 8.54 -6.81
C GLU A 31 -3.05 9.44 -6.87
N GLY A 32 -2.71 9.95 -8.06
CA GLY A 32 -1.61 10.92 -8.24
C GLY A 32 -0.25 10.50 -7.66
N GLY A 33 0.18 9.26 -7.88
CA GLY A 33 1.46 8.75 -7.33
C GLY A 33 1.43 8.52 -5.81
N SER A 34 0.25 8.53 -5.21
CA SER A 34 0.06 8.28 -3.78
C SER A 34 -0.83 7.08 -3.54
N ILE A 35 -0.52 6.35 -2.46
CA ILE A 35 -1.40 5.32 -1.90
C ILE A 35 -2.36 6.03 -0.94
N VAL A 36 -3.65 5.92 -1.22
CA VAL A 36 -4.72 6.51 -0.42
C VAL A 36 -5.44 5.41 0.35
N ALA A 37 -5.72 5.72 1.63
CA ALA A 37 -6.34 4.84 2.59
C ALA A 37 -7.52 5.56 3.22
N GLU A 38 -8.71 5.00 3.04
CA GLU A 38 -9.95 5.49 3.65
C GLU A 38 -10.57 4.40 4.50
N ALA A 39 -11.17 4.77 5.63
CA ALA A 39 -11.87 3.83 6.49
C ALA A 39 -12.99 4.50 7.28
N ALA A 40 -13.97 3.70 7.70
CA ALA A 40 -15.14 4.16 8.45
C ALA A 40 -14.81 4.61 9.90
N ASP A 41 -13.68 4.19 10.46
CA ASP A 41 -13.20 4.68 11.77
C ASP A 41 -11.67 4.63 11.89
N ALA A 42 -11.16 5.26 12.94
CA ALA A 42 -9.72 5.37 13.20
C ALA A 42 -9.05 4.01 13.47
N ALA A 43 -9.76 3.04 14.04
CA ALA A 43 -9.21 1.70 14.31
C ALA A 43 -9.00 0.93 12.99
N SER A 44 -10.00 0.99 12.12
CA SER A 44 -9.99 0.41 10.77
C SER A 44 -8.89 1.07 9.93
N LEU A 45 -8.76 2.40 9.98
CA LEU A 45 -7.69 3.12 9.29
C LEU A 45 -6.29 2.69 9.77
N ARG A 46 -6.10 2.54 11.08
CA ARG A 46 -4.82 2.05 11.64
C ARG A 46 -4.47 0.66 11.16
N SER A 47 -5.43 -0.26 11.18
CA SER A 47 -5.23 -1.63 10.70
C SER A 47 -4.83 -1.63 9.22
N LEU A 48 -5.55 -0.84 8.41
CA LEU A 48 -5.31 -0.68 6.98
C LEU A 48 -3.91 -0.12 6.70
N LEU A 49 -3.52 0.95 7.42
CA LEU A 49 -2.20 1.57 7.30
C LEU A 49 -1.08 0.60 7.69
N HIS A 50 -1.25 -0.17 8.76
CA HIS A 50 -0.24 -1.12 9.22
C HIS A 50 0.01 -2.22 8.18
N THR A 51 -1.05 -2.71 7.53
CA THR A 51 -0.93 -3.68 6.41
C THR A 51 -0.15 -3.09 5.24
N VAL A 52 -0.47 -1.86 4.84
CA VAL A 52 0.20 -1.13 3.75
C VAL A 52 1.67 -0.91 4.04
N MET A 53 2.01 -0.42 5.23
CA MET A 53 3.41 -0.18 5.61
C MET A 53 4.22 -1.48 5.64
N ARG A 54 3.62 -2.57 6.11
CA ARG A 54 4.28 -3.88 6.10
C ARG A 54 4.52 -4.39 4.68
N ALA A 55 3.58 -4.17 3.77
CA ALA A 55 3.78 -4.51 2.37
C ALA A 55 4.92 -3.69 1.75
N LEU A 56 4.95 -2.37 1.97
CA LEU A 56 6.03 -1.48 1.51
C LEU A 56 7.40 -1.93 2.02
N TYR A 57 7.50 -2.22 3.31
CA TYR A 57 8.73 -2.74 3.92
C TYR A 57 9.23 -4.01 3.22
N VAL A 58 8.34 -4.97 2.96
CA VAL A 58 8.71 -6.22 2.25
C VAL A 58 9.18 -5.93 0.83
N VAL A 59 8.50 -5.04 0.11
CA VAL A 59 8.86 -4.68 -1.27
C VAL A 59 10.25 -4.02 -1.33
N GLU A 60 10.52 -3.07 -0.44
CA GLU A 60 11.80 -2.38 -0.34
C GLU A 60 12.95 -3.38 -0.15
N HIS A 61 12.80 -4.31 0.80
CA HIS A 61 13.85 -5.28 1.13
C HIS A 61 14.00 -6.39 0.07
N ILE A 62 12.94 -6.74 -0.66
CA ILE A 62 13.05 -7.64 -1.83
C ILE A 62 13.77 -6.95 -3.00
N GLY A 63 13.58 -5.64 -3.16
CA GLY A 63 14.29 -4.84 -4.16
C GLY A 63 15.80 -4.87 -3.94
N GLU A 64 16.24 -4.68 -2.70
CA GLU A 64 17.66 -4.77 -2.31
C GLU A 64 18.25 -6.17 -2.55
N TRP A 65 17.46 -7.22 -2.35
CA TRP A 65 17.90 -8.61 -2.50
C TRP A 65 18.17 -9.01 -3.96
N LYS A 66 17.54 -8.35 -4.95
CA LYS A 66 17.79 -8.60 -6.38
C LYS A 66 18.98 -7.84 -6.96
N SER A 67 19.54 -6.89 -6.21
CA SER A 67 20.72 -6.12 -6.61
C SER A 67 22.07 -6.67 -6.11
N LEU A 68 22.04 -7.82 -5.41
CA LEU A 68 23.20 -8.63 -5.01
C LEU A 68 23.32 -9.87 -5.90
#